data_AF-A0A2H9QEC5-F1
#
_entry.id   AF-A0A2H9QEC5-F1
#
_cell.length_a   1.000
_cell.length_b   1.000
_cell.length_c   1.000
_cell.angle_alpha   90.00
_cell.angle_beta   90.00
_cell.angle_gamma   90.00
#
_symmetry.space_group_name_H-M   'P 1'
#
loop_
_entity.id
_entity.type
_entity.pdbx_description
1 polymer ?
#
loop_
_entity_poly.entity_id
_entity_poly.type
_entity_poly.pdbx_seq_one_letter_code
_entity_poly.pdbx_strand_id
1 'polypeptide(L)'
;MISETLGNIYASIENKFYSVFDFLENKGLPVYSVIDPIEEKGIPFFPLTIGLIVILLTAIFGFGVIGTDFDSAITVNLKDDYGKGLSSVKITAWDAKGNELFNGTKNNADIITIKVQAGAELTFKAEKEGYDDSSEITIK
;
A
#
# COMPACT_ATOMS: atom_id res chain seq x y z
N MET A 1 -1.68 19.20 -32.52
CA MET A 1 -1.74 19.96 -31.25
C MET A 1 -1.32 19.10 -30.05
N ILE A 2 -2.12 18.15 -29.52
CA ILE A 2 -1.71 17.37 -28.31
C ILE A 2 -0.40 16.57 -28.51
N SER A 3 -0.24 15.89 -29.66
CA SER A 3 1.00 15.15 -29.99
C SER A 3 2.24 16.04 -30.03
N GLU A 4 2.10 17.24 -30.60
CA GLU A 4 3.18 18.22 -30.71
C GLU A 4 3.55 18.80 -29.34
N THR A 5 2.56 19.05 -28.48
CA THR A 5 2.78 19.46 -27.09
C THR A 5 3.51 18.38 -26.29
N LEU A 6 3.13 17.11 -26.43
CA LEU A 6 3.79 15.99 -25.76
C LEU A 6 5.22 15.78 -26.26
N GLY A 7 5.45 15.90 -27.56
CA GLY A 7 6.80 15.84 -28.15
C GLY A 7 7.71 16.94 -27.62
N ASN A 8 7.20 18.17 -27.51
CA ASN A 8 7.96 19.29 -26.96
C ASN A 8 8.31 19.12 -25.47
N ILE A 9 7.39 18.54 -24.68
CA ILE A 9 7.64 18.23 -23.27
C ILE A 9 8.72 17.14 -23.16
N TYR A 10 8.60 16.06 -23.92
CA TYR A 10 9.60 14.98 -23.94
C TYR A 10 10.99 15.51 -24.29
N ALA A 11 11.10 16.26 -25.39
CA ALA A 11 12.37 16.86 -25.83
C ALA A 11 12.96 17.81 -24.78
N SER A 12 12.13 18.59 -24.08
CA SER A 12 12.61 19.47 -23.02
C SER A 12 13.19 18.71 -21.82
N ILE A 13 12.56 17.60 -21.45
CA ILE A 13 13.04 16.74 -20.35
C ILE A 13 14.33 16.02 -20.76
N GLU A 14 14.36 15.46 -21.97
CA GLU A 14 15.52 14.78 -22.54
C GLU A 14 16.74 15.71 -22.62
N ASN A 15 16.55 16.93 -23.13
CA ASN A 15 17.61 17.94 -23.18
C ASN A 15 18.17 18.26 -21.80
N LYS A 16 17.30 18.39 -20.78
CA LYS A 16 17.75 18.62 -19.39
C LYS A 16 18.50 17.41 -18.85
N PHE A 17 18.04 16.20 -19.14
CA PHE A 17 18.70 14.97 -18.73
C PHE A 17 20.13 14.91 -19.26
N TYR A 18 20.35 15.09 -20.56
CA TYR A 18 21.70 15.11 -21.14
C TYR A 18 22.55 16.29 -20.66
N SER A 19 21.94 17.46 -20.39
CA SER A 19 22.69 18.60 -19.82
C SER A 19 23.31 18.32 -18.46
N VAL A 20 22.73 17.40 -17.67
CA VAL A 20 23.32 16.94 -16.41
C VAL A 20 24.54 16.07 -16.68
N PHE A 21 24.50 15.18 -17.67
CA PHE A 21 25.65 14.37 -18.05
C PHE A 21 26.75 15.23 -18.66
N ASP A 22 26.42 16.21 -19.50
CA ASP A 22 27.38 17.20 -19.99
C ASP A 22 28.08 17.93 -18.85
N PHE A 23 27.34 18.31 -17.80
CA PHE A 23 27.93 18.94 -16.62
C PHE A 23 28.89 18.02 -15.86
N LEU A 24 28.59 16.72 -15.78
CA LEU A 24 29.45 15.73 -15.13
C LEU A 24 30.70 15.42 -15.97
N GLU A 25 30.54 15.30 -17.29
CA GLU A 25 31.64 15.13 -18.24
C GLU A 25 32.61 16.32 -18.19
N ASN A 26 32.07 17.54 -18.17
CA ASN A 26 32.86 18.76 -18.03
C ASN A 26 33.61 18.84 -16.68
N LYS A 27 33.18 18.06 -15.67
CA LYS A 27 33.88 17.91 -14.39
C LYS A 27 34.91 16.77 -14.39
N GLY A 28 35.13 16.13 -15.53
CA GLY A 28 36.10 15.05 -15.72
C GLY A 28 35.57 13.66 -15.38
N LEU A 29 34.26 13.48 -15.20
CA LEU A 29 33.65 12.16 -15.03
C LEU A 29 33.25 11.63 -16.41
N PRO A 30 33.83 10.51 -16.89
CA PRO A 30 33.60 10.01 -18.25
C PRO A 30 32.25 9.30 -18.37
N VAL A 31 31.14 10.03 -18.23
CA VAL A 31 29.78 9.48 -18.22
C VAL A 31 29.40 8.92 -19.57
N TYR A 32 29.83 9.55 -20.66
CA TYR A 32 29.54 9.08 -22.03
C TYR A 32 30.21 7.75 -22.38
N SER A 33 31.30 7.39 -21.69
CA SER A 33 31.94 6.07 -21.84
C SER A 33 31.00 4.89 -21.49
N VAL A 34 29.94 5.14 -20.73
CA VAL A 34 28.91 4.16 -20.37
C VAL A 34 27.65 4.32 -21.24
N ILE A 35 27.31 5.54 -21.62
CA ILE A 35 26.11 5.86 -22.41
C ILE A 35 26.29 5.41 -23.86
N ASP A 36 27.39 5.79 -24.49
CA ASP A 36 27.61 5.58 -25.93
C ASP A 36 27.55 4.09 -26.33
N PRO A 37 28.16 3.13 -25.61
CA PRO A 37 28.06 1.71 -25.96
C PRO A 37 26.64 1.14 -25.89
N ILE A 38 25.74 1.79 -25.15
CA ILE A 38 24.32 1.39 -25.04
C ILE A 38 23.53 2.00 -26.20
N GLU A 39 23.75 3.29 -26.48
CA GLU A 39 23.08 3.99 -27.58
C GLU A 39 23.52 3.47 -28.96
N GLU A 40 24.81 3.14 -29.14
CA GLU A 40 25.35 2.52 -30.36
C GLU A 40 24.69 1.17 -30.66
N LYS A 41 24.14 0.48 -29.66
CA LYS A 41 23.36 -0.75 -29.83
C LYS A 41 21.91 -0.48 -30.23
N GLY A 42 21.55 0.77 -30.47
CA GLY A 42 20.19 1.21 -30.83
C GLY A 42 19.23 1.29 -29.65
N ILE A 43 19.73 1.30 -28.41
CA ILE A 43 18.91 1.39 -27.20
C ILE A 43 19.01 2.85 -26.70
N PRO A 44 17.93 3.65 -26.79
CA PRO A 44 18.00 5.04 -26.33
C PRO A 44 18.17 5.07 -24.80
N PHE A 45 19.25 5.71 -24.33
CA PHE A 45 19.66 5.63 -22.92
C PHE A 45 18.71 6.38 -21.98
N PHE A 46 18.15 7.50 -22.43
CA PHE A 46 17.18 8.28 -21.66
C PHE A 46 15.93 7.45 -21.25
N PRO A 47 15.13 6.88 -22.17
CA PRO A 47 13.97 6.09 -21.77
C PRO A 47 14.35 4.81 -21.01
N LEU A 48 15.51 4.21 -21.28
CA LEU A 48 16.02 3.09 -20.49
C LEU A 48 16.23 3.49 -19.02
N THR A 49 16.89 4.62 -18.79
CA THR A 49 17.18 5.14 -17.45
C THR A 49 15.89 5.49 -16.71
N ILE A 50 14.95 6.17 -17.37
CA ILE A 50 13.63 6.48 -16.80
C ILE A 50 12.87 5.19 -16.46
N GLY A 51 12.86 4.20 -17.35
CA GLY A 51 12.24 2.90 -17.10
C GLY A 51 12.83 2.20 -15.87
N LEU A 52 14.15 2.19 -15.74
CA LEU A 52 14.83 1.60 -14.59
C LEU A 52 14.49 2.34 -13.29
N ILE A 53 14.47 3.68 -13.30
CA ILE A 53 14.06 4.48 -12.15
C ILE A 53 12.62 4.15 -11.76
N VAL A 54 11.69 4.07 -12.71
CA VAL A 54 10.30 3.70 -12.43
C VAL A 54 10.23 2.31 -11.81
N ILE A 55 10.93 1.31 -12.35
CA ILE A 55 10.97 -0.05 -11.78
C ILE A 55 11.51 -0.02 -10.35
N LEU A 56 12.60 0.72 -10.09
CA LEU A 56 13.17 0.83 -8.74
C LEU A 56 12.22 1.52 -7.78
N LEU A 57 11.56 2.60 -8.19
CA LEU A 57 10.55 3.27 -7.38
C LEU A 57 9.37 2.34 -7.10
N THR A 58 8.85 1.65 -8.11
CA THR A 58 7.77 0.66 -7.94
C THR A 58 8.20 -0.48 -7.03
N ALA A 59 9.44 -0.94 -7.10
CA ALA A 59 9.96 -1.92 -6.15
C ALA A 59 10.02 -1.34 -4.74
N ILE A 60 10.60 -0.16 -4.54
CA ILE A 60 10.71 0.48 -3.22
C ILE A 60 9.33 0.73 -2.60
N PHE A 61 8.40 1.31 -3.36
CA PHE A 61 7.04 1.58 -2.89
C PHE A 61 6.21 0.29 -2.77
N GLY A 62 6.37 -0.65 -3.70
CA GLY A 62 5.64 -1.92 -3.70
C GLY A 62 6.06 -2.83 -2.56
N PHE A 63 7.36 -2.95 -2.28
CA PHE A 63 7.88 -3.68 -1.12
C PHE A 63 7.68 -2.91 0.18
N GLY A 64 7.64 -1.57 0.15
CA GLY A 64 7.43 -0.73 1.34
C GLY A 64 6.04 -0.88 2.00
N VAL A 65 5.06 -1.47 1.29
CA VAL A 65 3.71 -1.75 1.82
C VAL A 65 3.57 -3.21 2.30
N ILE A 66 4.52 -4.08 1.95
CA ILE A 66 4.49 -5.48 2.38
C ILE A 66 4.85 -5.55 3.86
N GLY A 67 3.89 -5.95 4.68
CA GLY A 67 4.05 -6.06 6.14
C GLY A 67 3.81 -4.77 6.91
N THR A 68 3.31 -3.71 6.28
CA THR A 68 2.83 -2.52 7.00
C THR A 68 1.42 -2.78 7.55
N ASP A 69 1.24 -2.54 8.84
CA ASP A 69 -0.09 -2.55 9.45
C ASP A 69 -0.86 -1.32 8.95
N PHE A 70 -2.11 -1.53 8.52
CA PHE A 70 -3.05 -0.45 8.24
C PHE A 70 -4.19 -0.46 9.24
N ASP A 71 -4.77 0.71 9.47
CA ASP A 71 -5.98 0.85 10.26
C ASP A 71 -7.17 0.30 9.47
N SER A 72 -7.62 -0.90 9.82
CA SER A 72 -8.82 -1.53 9.27
C SER A 72 -10.04 -1.13 10.10
N ALA A 73 -11.05 -0.58 9.42
CA ALA A 73 -12.33 -0.21 10.05
C ALA A 73 -13.36 -1.31 9.83
N ILE A 74 -13.80 -1.95 10.90
CA ILE A 74 -14.74 -3.07 10.90
C ILE A 74 -16.03 -2.61 11.57
N THR A 75 -17.12 -2.60 10.81
CA THR A 75 -18.46 -2.29 11.35
C THR A 75 -19.06 -3.55 11.95
N VAL A 76 -19.44 -3.51 13.22
CA VAL A 76 -20.06 -4.67 13.89
C VAL A 76 -21.58 -4.58 13.84
N ASN A 77 -22.24 -5.65 13.42
CA ASN A 77 -23.69 -5.75 13.38
C ASN A 77 -24.15 -6.71 14.47
N LEU A 78 -24.62 -6.15 15.58
CA LEU A 78 -24.90 -6.87 16.82
C LEU A 78 -26.39 -6.89 17.03
N LYS A 79 -27.04 -8.03 16.77
CA LYS A 79 -28.49 -8.18 16.83
C LYS A 79 -28.87 -9.43 17.59
N ASP A 80 -30.05 -9.43 18.19
CA ASP A 80 -30.68 -10.64 18.71
C ASP A 80 -31.38 -11.45 17.60
N ASP A 81 -31.94 -12.60 17.97
CA ASP A 81 -32.68 -13.50 17.06
C ASP A 81 -33.93 -12.86 16.44
N TYR A 82 -34.40 -11.76 17.03
CA TYR A 82 -35.55 -10.98 16.54
C TYR A 82 -35.11 -9.78 15.68
N GLY A 83 -33.81 -9.64 15.41
CA GLY A 83 -33.22 -8.59 14.59
C GLY A 83 -33.09 -7.23 15.28
N LYS A 84 -33.33 -7.15 16.59
CA LYS A 84 -33.16 -5.92 17.38
C LYS A 84 -31.69 -5.71 17.69
N GLY A 85 -31.22 -4.47 17.45
CA GLY A 85 -29.84 -4.09 17.75
C GLY A 85 -29.52 -4.18 19.25
N LEU A 86 -28.38 -4.79 19.56
CA LEU A 86 -27.86 -4.92 20.91
C LEU A 86 -26.92 -3.75 21.23
N SER A 87 -26.96 -3.29 22.48
CA SER A 87 -26.03 -2.33 23.05
C SER A 87 -25.16 -3.00 24.11
N SER A 88 -24.02 -2.41 24.44
CA SER A 88 -23.14 -2.90 25.51
C SER A 88 -22.74 -4.37 25.37
N VAL A 89 -22.29 -4.78 24.18
CA VAL A 89 -21.75 -6.11 23.92
C VAL A 89 -20.23 -6.04 24.05
N LYS A 90 -19.61 -6.93 24.83
CA LYS A 90 -18.16 -7.04 24.91
C LYS A 90 -17.66 -7.76 23.67
N ILE A 91 -16.72 -7.16 22.96
CA ILE A 91 -16.10 -7.74 21.77
C ILE A 91 -14.62 -7.87 22.04
N THR A 92 -14.09 -9.05 21.79
CA THR A 92 -12.66 -9.33 21.80
C THR A 92 -12.26 -9.85 20.42
N ALA A 93 -11.15 -9.34 19.90
CA ALA A 93 -10.61 -9.72 18.60
C ALA A 93 -9.15 -10.17 18.74
N TRP A 94 -8.79 -11.23 18.03
CA TRP A 94 -7.44 -11.79 18.02
C TRP A 94 -6.91 -11.95 16.60
N ASP A 95 -5.59 -11.92 16.45
CA ASP A 95 -4.92 -12.36 15.23
C ASP A 95 -4.83 -13.89 15.14
N ALA A 96 -4.40 -14.40 13.98
CA ALA A 96 -4.17 -15.83 13.75
C ALA A 96 -3.14 -16.48 14.70
N LYS A 97 -2.33 -15.68 15.41
CA LYS A 97 -1.35 -16.15 16.40
C LYS A 97 -1.91 -16.15 17.82
N GLY A 98 -3.14 -15.67 18.02
CA GLY A 98 -3.80 -15.53 19.31
C GLY A 98 -3.47 -14.26 20.08
N ASN A 99 -2.81 -13.27 19.45
CA ASN A 99 -2.57 -11.97 20.09
C ASN A 99 -3.86 -11.15 20.10
N GLU A 100 -4.22 -10.60 21.27
CA GLU A 100 -5.37 -9.71 21.40
C GLU A 100 -5.11 -8.39 20.66
N LEU A 101 -5.99 -8.09 19.70
CA LEU A 101 -5.92 -6.87 18.88
C LEU A 101 -6.95 -5.81 19.31
N PHE A 102 -8.05 -6.25 19.90
CA PHE A 102 -9.09 -5.39 20.43
C PHE A 102 -9.82 -6.07 21.60
N ASN A 103 -10.16 -5.29 22.62
CA ASN A 103 -10.99 -5.75 23.72
C ASN A 103 -11.77 -4.57 24.29
N GLY A 104 -13.08 -4.58 24.14
CA GLY A 104 -13.91 -3.48 24.59
C GLY A 104 -15.38 -3.67 24.29
N THR A 105 -16.18 -2.74 24.79
CA THR A 105 -17.64 -2.78 24.66
C THR A 105 -18.10 -1.94 23.48
N LYS A 106 -19.02 -2.48 22.68
CA LYS A 106 -19.59 -1.86 21.48
C LYS A 106 -21.10 -2.00 21.41
N ASN A 107 -21.72 -1.12 20.65
CA ASN A 107 -23.12 -1.17 20.27
C ASN A 107 -23.28 -1.64 18.82
N ASN A 108 -24.51 -1.99 18.48
CA ASN A 108 -24.86 -2.30 17.10
C ASN A 108 -24.49 -1.14 16.14
N ALA A 109 -23.86 -1.49 15.03
CA ALA A 109 -23.34 -0.60 14.00
C ALA A 109 -22.16 0.29 14.41
N ASP A 110 -21.55 0.07 15.58
CA ASP A 110 -20.30 0.72 15.93
C ASP A 110 -19.15 0.24 15.04
N ILE A 111 -18.10 1.06 14.95
CA ILE A 111 -16.86 0.74 14.24
C ILE A 111 -15.78 0.33 15.25
N ILE A 112 -15.07 -0.74 14.92
CA ILE A 112 -13.83 -1.17 15.57
C ILE A 112 -12.69 -0.87 14.59
N THR A 113 -11.67 -0.16 15.06
CA THR A 113 -10.44 0.08 14.29
C THR A 113 -9.36 -0.84 14.81
N ILE A 114 -8.81 -1.68 13.93
CA ILE A 114 -7.74 -2.63 14.26
C ILE A 114 -6.59 -2.45 13.28
N LYS A 115 -5.37 -2.40 13.80
CA LYS A 115 -4.15 -2.37 12.99
C LYS A 115 -3.75 -3.77 12.57
N VAL A 116 -3.85 -4.05 11.27
CA VAL A 116 -3.60 -5.38 10.70
C VAL A 116 -2.95 -5.28 9.34
N GLN A 117 -2.29 -6.35 8.92
CA GLN A 117 -1.70 -6.46 7.58
C GLN A 117 -2.74 -6.96 6.56
N ALA A 118 -2.44 -6.80 5.28
CA ALA A 118 -3.33 -7.22 4.21
C ALA A 118 -3.44 -8.75 4.21
N GLY A 119 -4.67 -9.27 4.19
CA GLY A 119 -4.93 -10.71 4.28
C GLY A 119 -4.68 -11.31 5.66
N ALA A 120 -4.62 -10.49 6.71
CA ALA A 120 -4.56 -10.98 8.08
C ALA A 120 -5.88 -11.66 8.47
N GLU A 121 -5.76 -12.85 9.05
CA GLU A 121 -6.88 -13.59 9.58
C GLU A 121 -7.20 -13.13 11.01
N LEU A 122 -8.46 -12.77 11.24
CA LEU A 122 -8.96 -12.17 12.48
C LEU A 122 -10.10 -13.01 13.05
N THR A 123 -10.02 -13.33 14.33
CA THR A 123 -11.06 -14.04 15.07
C THR A 123 -11.75 -13.08 16.03
N PHE A 124 -13.08 -13.07 16.03
CA PHE A 124 -13.92 -12.24 16.90
C PHE A 124 -14.76 -13.11 17.82
N LYS A 125 -14.87 -12.69 19.08
CA LYS A 125 -15.83 -13.21 20.05
C LYS A 125 -16.66 -12.06 20.62
N ALA A 126 -17.97 -12.23 20.65
CA ALA A 126 -18.91 -11.32 21.28
C ALA A 126 -19.56 -11.98 22.50
N GLU A 127 -19.59 -11.25 23.61
CA GLU A 127 -20.12 -11.69 24.90
C GLU A 127 -21.09 -10.63 25.43
N LYS A 128 -22.27 -11.03 25.89
CA LYS A 128 -23.23 -10.14 26.55
C LYS A 128 -23.96 -10.90 27.65
N GLU A 129 -24.00 -10.31 28.85
CA GLU A 129 -24.75 -10.90 29.96
C GLU A 129 -26.23 -11.07 29.60
N GLY A 130 -26.77 -12.26 29.88
CA GLY A 130 -28.15 -12.62 29.55
C GLY A 130 -28.36 -13.12 28.12
N TYR A 131 -27.28 -13.29 27.35
CA TYR A 131 -27.27 -13.91 26.03
C TYR A 131 -26.27 -15.07 26.03
N ASP A 132 -26.51 -16.07 25.18
CA ASP A 132 -25.51 -17.09 24.93
C ASP A 132 -24.29 -16.47 24.24
N ASP A 133 -23.10 -17.02 24.54
CA ASP A 133 -21.86 -16.61 23.88
C ASP A 133 -22.00 -16.77 22.36
N SER A 134 -21.58 -15.75 21.59
CA SER A 134 -21.57 -15.88 20.14
C SER A 134 -20.55 -16.92 19.71
N SER A 135 -20.85 -17.68 18.66
CA SER A 135 -19.82 -18.47 17.97
C SER A 135 -18.68 -17.58 17.49
N GLU A 136 -17.44 -18.06 17.61
CA GLU A 136 -16.27 -17.34 17.10
C GLU A 136 -16.39 -17.16 15.58
N ILE A 137 -16.22 -15.92 15.12
CA ILE A 137 -16.26 -15.58 13.70
C ILE A 137 -14.84 -15.29 13.24
N THR A 138 -14.38 -15.99 12.20
CA THR A 138 -13.07 -15.76 11.59
C THR A 138 -13.21 -15.14 10.21
N ILE A 139 -12.49 -14.05 9.97
CA ILE A 139 -12.51 -13.25 8.73
C ILE A 139 -11.09 -13.25 8.15
N LYS A 140 -10.95 -13.32 6.82
CA LYS A 140 -9.67 -13.31 6.08
C LYS A 140 -9.60 -12.13 5.12
#